data_AF-A0A921ZPD0-F1
#
_entry.id   AF-A0A921ZPD0-F1
#
_cell.length_a   1.000
_cell.length_b   1.000
_cell.length_c   1.000
_cell.angle_alpha   90.00
_cell.angle_beta   90.00
_cell.angle_gamma   90.00
#
_symmetry.space_group_name_H-M   'P 1'
#
loop_
_entity.id
_entity.type
_entity.pdbx_description
1 polymer ?
#
loop_
_entity_poly.entity_id
_entity_poly.type
_entity_poly.pdbx_seq_one_letter_code
_entity_poly.pdbx_strand_id
1 'polypeptide(L)'
;MEVQNKSTEIRCQEMSKGGLAYEVILAEPVGVPVPRRADSPEKTPSVEEIQEKLKAAEERRRNLEASKMAAIAQKMAKIEEASRIRSEQTNNFIAATKEALDAKMETHEEKREAFINELRARLKDHLEGVEKTRLTLEQQTAEVYKAIEDKMTTAADKRDENIKKMLERLREHEEQVRKVRAGNQERFQQLESAIQEKLQQAADRRLLLEAEQKEKLRNHNIKLAEVRSAATAKVEEITKDIETKLTTAEQNREKEIQKKLDFVKKEVCRRR
;
A
#
# COMPACT_ATOMS: atom_id res chain seq x y z
N MET A 1 -58.36 74.19 -162.42
CA MET A 1 -57.35 74.25 -161.35
C MET A 1 -57.60 75.53 -160.58
N GLU A 2 -58.15 75.44 -159.38
CA GLU A 2 -58.17 76.55 -158.42
C GLU A 2 -57.33 76.12 -157.22
N VAL A 3 -56.19 76.80 -157.04
CA VAL A 3 -55.30 76.61 -155.90
C VAL A 3 -55.78 77.53 -154.79
N GLN A 4 -56.36 76.97 -153.73
CA GLN A 4 -56.69 77.68 -152.51
C GLN A 4 -55.40 77.97 -151.72
N ASN A 5 -55.03 79.26 -151.62
CA ASN A 5 -54.01 79.74 -150.71
C ASN A 5 -54.47 79.57 -149.25
N LYS A 6 -53.80 78.73 -148.46
CA LYS A 6 -53.95 78.69 -146.99
C LYS A 6 -52.99 79.71 -146.36
N SER A 7 -53.50 80.63 -145.54
CA SER A 7 -52.69 81.63 -144.84
C SER A 7 -52.03 81.05 -143.60
N THR A 8 -50.70 81.07 -143.53
CA THR A 8 -49.92 80.73 -142.33
C THR A 8 -49.90 81.92 -141.36
N GLU A 9 -50.22 81.72 -140.08
CA GLU A 9 -50.18 82.78 -139.06
C GLU A 9 -49.03 82.54 -138.06
N ILE A 10 -48.24 83.58 -137.78
CA ILE A 10 -47.18 83.56 -136.78
C ILE A 10 -47.61 84.42 -135.59
N ARG A 11 -47.57 83.85 -134.39
CA ARG A 11 -48.00 84.52 -133.14
C ARG A 11 -46.91 84.40 -132.06
N CYS A 12 -47.03 85.22 -131.02
CA CYS A 12 -46.20 85.14 -129.81
C CYS A 12 -44.68 85.18 -130.11
N GLN A 13 -44.26 86.16 -130.91
CA GLN A 13 -42.85 86.35 -131.26
C GLN A 13 -42.11 87.01 -130.08
N GLU A 14 -41.25 86.25 -129.41
CA GLU A 14 -40.36 86.73 -128.36
C GLU A 14 -38.91 86.74 -128.85
N MET A 15 -38.31 87.92 -128.84
CA MET A 15 -36.95 88.13 -129.33
C MET A 15 -36.04 88.42 -128.14
N SER A 16 -35.06 87.53 -127.93
CA SER A 16 -34.01 87.70 -126.94
C SER A 16 -32.64 87.83 -127.63
N LYS A 17 -31.61 88.30 -126.90
CA LYS A 17 -30.25 88.48 -127.45
C LYS A 17 -29.64 87.18 -128.01
N GLY A 18 -30.16 86.01 -127.63
CA GLY A 18 -29.69 84.70 -128.08
C GLY A 18 -30.50 84.07 -129.21
N GLY A 19 -31.55 84.73 -129.70
CA GLY A 19 -32.39 84.20 -130.78
C GLY A 19 -33.85 84.62 -130.66
N LEU A 20 -34.60 84.33 -131.72
CA LEU A 20 -36.02 84.60 -131.84
C LEU A 20 -36.82 83.30 -131.71
N ALA A 21 -37.79 83.27 -130.80
CA ALA A 21 -38.80 82.23 -130.72
C ALA A 21 -40.15 82.78 -131.19
N TYR A 22 -40.86 82.03 -132.01
CA TYR A 22 -42.21 82.36 -132.44
C TYR A 22 -43.02 81.09 -132.63
N GLU A 23 -44.33 81.20 -132.42
CA GLU A 23 -45.26 80.10 -132.64
C GLU A 23 -45.79 80.18 -134.07
N VAL A 24 -45.60 79.10 -134.84
CA VAL A 24 -46.12 78.98 -136.21
C VAL A 24 -47.37 78.13 -136.20
N ILE A 25 -48.51 78.76 -136.49
CA ILE A 25 -49.79 78.08 -136.59
C ILE A 25 -50.09 77.86 -138.07
N LEU A 26 -49.93 76.61 -138.51
CA LEU A 26 -50.24 76.19 -139.90
C LEU A 26 -51.75 76.02 -140.13
N ALA A 27 -52.51 75.76 -139.07
CA ALA A 27 -53.98 75.73 -139.03
C ALA A 27 -54.44 75.79 -137.56
N GLU A 28 -55.57 76.46 -137.28
CA GLU A 28 -56.16 76.43 -135.94
C GLU A 28 -56.65 75.01 -135.59
N PRO A 29 -56.46 74.54 -134.34
CA PRO A 29 -56.92 73.22 -133.94
C PRO A 29 -58.45 73.20 -133.86
N VAL A 30 -59.11 72.63 -134.88
CA VAL A 30 -60.57 72.47 -134.90
C VAL A 30 -60.95 71.23 -134.07
N GLY A 31 -61.47 71.47 -132.85
CA GLY A 31 -62.29 70.49 -132.14
C GLY A 31 -61.61 69.50 -131.18
N VAL A 32 -60.42 69.80 -130.63
CA VAL A 32 -59.80 68.92 -129.61
C VAL A 32 -59.96 69.50 -128.19
N PRO A 33 -60.60 68.79 -127.23
CA PRO A 33 -60.66 69.22 -125.84
C PRO A 33 -59.28 69.14 -125.18
N VAL A 34 -58.96 70.09 -124.30
CA VAL A 34 -57.70 70.12 -123.53
C VAL A 34 -57.53 68.81 -122.74
N PRO A 35 -56.41 68.07 -122.87
CA PRO A 35 -56.16 66.86 -122.08
C PRO A 35 -56.16 67.17 -120.57
N ARG A 36 -57.02 66.50 -119.79
CA ARG A 36 -56.95 66.57 -118.32
C ARG A 36 -55.67 65.89 -117.84
N ARG A 37 -54.83 66.62 -117.10
CA ARG A 37 -53.67 66.03 -116.40
C ARG A 37 -54.17 65.10 -115.30
N ALA A 38 -53.45 64.00 -115.08
CA ALA A 38 -53.70 63.10 -113.95
C ALA A 38 -53.58 63.87 -112.62
N ASP A 39 -54.43 63.54 -111.66
CA ASP A 39 -54.40 64.12 -110.32
C ASP A 39 -53.02 63.90 -109.68
N SER A 40 -52.41 64.99 -109.26
CA SER A 40 -51.12 64.96 -108.56
C SER A 40 -51.33 64.45 -107.12
N PRO A 41 -50.34 63.78 -106.51
CA PRO A 41 -50.50 63.20 -105.16
C PRO A 41 -50.97 64.28 -104.16
N GLU A 42 -52.13 64.07 -103.53
CA GLU A 42 -52.86 65.13 -102.81
C GLU A 42 -52.21 65.57 -101.48
N LYS A 43 -51.16 64.90 -100.99
CA LYS A 43 -50.50 65.27 -99.73
C LYS A 43 -48.99 65.07 -99.79
N THR A 44 -48.24 66.15 -99.61
CA THR A 44 -46.83 66.09 -99.24
C THR A 44 -46.74 65.64 -97.77
N PRO A 45 -46.01 64.55 -97.46
CA PRO A 45 -45.91 64.05 -96.09
C PRO A 45 -45.31 65.11 -95.16
N SER A 46 -45.81 65.18 -93.92
CA SER A 46 -45.28 66.13 -92.93
C SER A 46 -43.88 65.73 -92.48
N VAL A 47 -43.10 66.69 -91.96
CA VAL A 47 -41.74 66.42 -91.45
C VAL A 47 -41.76 65.38 -90.33
N GLU A 48 -42.80 65.39 -89.49
CA GLU A 48 -42.99 64.43 -88.40
C GLU A 48 -43.28 63.01 -88.94
N GLU A 49 -44.14 62.87 -89.95
CA GLU A 49 -44.45 61.58 -90.59
C GLU A 49 -43.20 60.97 -91.27
N ILE A 50 -42.33 61.81 -91.83
CA ILE A 50 -41.05 61.37 -92.42
C ILE A 50 -40.11 60.87 -91.34
N GLN A 51 -39.96 61.62 -90.24
CA GLN A 51 -39.10 61.24 -89.11
C GLN A 51 -39.59 59.95 -88.43
N GLU A 52 -40.89 59.80 -88.24
CA GLU A 52 -41.47 58.59 -87.65
C GLU A 52 -41.20 57.36 -88.52
N LYS A 53 -41.33 57.48 -89.85
CA LYS A 53 -40.98 56.40 -90.79
C LYS A 53 -39.50 56.03 -90.73
N LEU A 54 -38.60 57.00 -90.62
CA LEU A 54 -37.16 56.76 -90.47
C LEU A 54 -36.83 56.08 -89.13
N LYS A 55 -37.43 56.56 -88.03
CA LYS A 55 -37.27 55.97 -86.70
C LYS A 55 -37.80 54.53 -86.66
N ALA A 56 -38.97 54.27 -87.26
CA ALA A 56 -39.51 52.92 -87.37
C ALA A 56 -38.62 52.00 -88.23
N ALA A 57 -37.95 52.53 -89.27
CA ALA A 57 -36.98 51.76 -90.04
C ALA A 57 -35.71 51.45 -89.23
N GLU A 58 -35.23 52.41 -88.43
CA GLU A 58 -34.09 52.21 -87.52
C GLU A 58 -34.41 51.21 -86.40
N GLU A 59 -35.60 51.28 -85.79
CA GLU A 59 -36.04 50.30 -84.79
C GLU A 59 -36.16 48.90 -85.41
N ARG A 60 -36.67 48.76 -86.63
CA ARG A 60 -36.66 47.47 -87.34
C ARG A 60 -35.24 46.95 -87.58
N ARG A 61 -34.30 47.81 -87.97
CA ARG A 61 -32.88 47.44 -88.13
C ARG A 61 -32.29 46.97 -86.81
N ARG A 62 -32.49 47.74 -85.74
CA ARG A 62 -31.99 47.44 -84.40
C ARG A 62 -32.58 46.15 -83.83
N ASN A 63 -33.88 45.90 -84.04
CA ASN A 63 -34.54 44.67 -83.61
C ASN A 63 -34.01 43.44 -84.37
N LEU A 64 -33.75 43.57 -85.68
CA LEU A 64 -33.13 42.49 -86.47
C LEU A 64 -31.70 42.20 -85.99
N GLU A 65 -30.90 43.24 -85.72
CA GLU A 65 -29.56 43.09 -85.16
C GLU A 65 -29.58 42.46 -83.77
N ALA A 66 -30.46 42.91 -82.88
CA ALA A 66 -30.62 42.35 -81.54
C ALA A 66 -31.06 40.87 -81.58
N SER A 67 -32.00 40.52 -82.47
CA SER A 67 -32.42 39.13 -82.66
C SER A 67 -31.28 38.24 -83.18
N LYS A 68 -30.48 38.74 -84.14
CA LYS A 68 -29.27 38.05 -84.61
C LYS A 68 -28.24 37.86 -83.49
N MET A 69 -27.97 38.90 -82.69
CA MET A 69 -27.06 38.83 -81.55
C MET A 69 -27.54 37.84 -80.48
N ALA A 70 -28.84 37.83 -80.17
CA ALA A 70 -29.44 36.87 -79.24
C ALA A 70 -29.31 35.43 -79.75
N ALA A 71 -29.53 35.20 -81.05
CA ALA A 71 -29.36 33.89 -81.66
C ALA A 71 -27.89 33.41 -81.63
N ILE A 72 -26.93 34.31 -81.83
CA ILE A 72 -25.51 34.01 -81.69
C ILE A 72 -25.16 33.68 -80.24
N ALA A 73 -25.60 34.50 -79.28
CA ALA A 73 -25.36 34.28 -77.86
C ALA A 73 -25.95 32.93 -77.39
N GLN A 74 -27.15 32.57 -77.85
CA GLN A 74 -27.76 31.28 -77.54
C GLN A 74 -26.94 30.10 -78.11
N LYS A 75 -26.36 30.24 -79.30
CA LYS A 75 -25.47 29.21 -79.88
C LYS A 75 -24.17 29.09 -79.07
N MET A 76 -23.57 30.20 -78.65
CA MET A 76 -22.38 30.20 -77.80
C MET A 76 -22.65 29.54 -76.45
N ALA A 77 -23.75 29.89 -75.78
CA ALA A 77 -24.16 29.28 -74.51
C ALA A 77 -24.36 27.76 -74.63
N LYS A 78 -24.92 27.27 -75.75
CA LYS A 78 -25.04 25.82 -76.00
C LYS A 78 -23.68 25.12 -76.16
N ILE A 79 -22.71 25.79 -76.79
CA ILE A 79 -21.34 25.25 -76.96
C ILE A 79 -20.63 25.20 -75.61
N GLU A 80 -20.75 26.26 -74.80
CA GLU A 80 -20.20 26.32 -73.44
C GLU A 80 -20.80 25.25 -72.54
N GLU A 81 -22.14 25.11 -72.55
CA GLU A 81 -22.83 24.07 -71.77
C GLU A 81 -22.40 22.67 -72.20
N ALA A 82 -22.32 22.39 -73.50
CA ALA A 82 -21.81 21.10 -74.00
C ALA A 82 -20.35 20.85 -73.59
N SER A 83 -19.52 21.90 -73.51
CA SER A 83 -18.14 21.79 -73.01
C SER A 83 -18.11 21.51 -71.51
N ARG A 84 -18.96 22.18 -70.73
CA ARG A 84 -19.08 21.96 -69.28
C ARG A 84 -19.51 20.53 -68.98
N ILE A 85 -20.56 20.04 -69.65
CA ILE A 85 -21.07 18.67 -69.48
C ILE A 85 -19.98 17.64 -69.80
N ARG A 86 -19.21 17.82 -70.89
CA ARG A 86 -18.09 16.93 -71.22
C ARG A 86 -17.03 16.92 -70.11
N SER A 87 -16.66 18.10 -69.61
CA SER A 87 -15.70 18.21 -68.50
C SER A 87 -16.22 17.56 -67.22
N GLU A 88 -17.49 17.75 -66.87
CA GLU A 88 -18.12 17.13 -65.70
C GLU A 88 -18.16 15.62 -65.82
N GLN A 89 -18.51 15.07 -66.98
CA GLN A 89 -18.49 13.62 -67.23
C GLN A 89 -17.07 13.03 -67.07
N THR A 90 -16.05 13.70 -67.61
CA THR A 90 -14.65 13.27 -67.44
C THR A 90 -14.24 13.31 -65.97
N ASN A 91 -14.56 14.39 -65.26
CA ASN A 91 -14.22 14.52 -63.84
C ASN A 91 -14.93 13.47 -62.98
N ASN A 92 -16.22 13.22 -63.24
CA ASN A 92 -17.00 12.21 -62.53
C ASN A 92 -16.44 10.80 -62.78
N PHE A 93 -16.01 10.50 -64.01
CA PHE A 93 -15.38 9.22 -64.33
C PHE A 93 -14.06 9.03 -63.58
N ILE A 94 -13.22 10.06 -63.54
CA ILE A 94 -11.95 10.03 -62.80
C ILE A 94 -12.21 9.84 -61.30
N ALA A 95 -13.14 10.62 -60.74
CA ALA A 95 -13.49 10.55 -59.32
C ALA A 95 -14.03 9.16 -58.93
N ALA A 96 -15.01 8.64 -59.68
CA ALA A 96 -15.61 7.34 -59.41
C ALA A 96 -14.60 6.18 -59.57
N THR A 97 -13.70 6.26 -60.55
CA THR A 97 -12.67 5.24 -60.74
C THR A 97 -11.65 5.26 -59.61
N LYS A 98 -11.26 6.46 -59.15
CA LYS A 98 -10.37 6.62 -58.01
C LYS A 98 -11.01 6.08 -56.72
N GLU A 99 -12.24 6.50 -56.41
CA GLU A 99 -12.98 6.04 -55.24
C GLU A 99 -13.17 4.51 -55.24
N ALA A 100 -13.47 3.91 -56.41
CA ALA A 100 -13.58 2.46 -56.53
C ALA A 100 -12.24 1.72 -56.31
N LEU A 101 -11.11 2.33 -56.67
CA LEU A 101 -9.79 1.77 -56.38
C LEU A 101 -9.46 1.90 -54.90
N ASP A 102 -9.68 3.09 -54.32
CA ASP A 102 -9.42 3.37 -52.91
C ASP A 102 -10.24 2.42 -52.01
N ALA A 103 -11.54 2.24 -52.30
CA ALA A 103 -12.40 1.29 -51.57
C ALA A 103 -11.93 -0.18 -51.71
N LYS A 104 -11.39 -0.58 -52.87
CA LYS A 104 -10.82 -1.92 -53.04
C LYS A 104 -9.53 -2.12 -52.23
N MET A 105 -8.70 -1.09 -52.14
CA MET A 105 -7.48 -1.13 -51.34
C MET A 105 -7.81 -1.19 -49.84
N GLU A 106 -8.72 -0.33 -49.38
CA GLU A 106 -9.18 -0.29 -47.99
C GLU A 106 -9.79 -1.63 -47.57
N THR A 107 -10.72 -2.18 -48.35
CA THR A 107 -11.32 -3.50 -48.05
C THR A 107 -10.30 -4.64 -48.05
N HIS A 108 -9.23 -4.55 -48.84
CA HIS A 108 -8.14 -5.52 -48.83
C HIS A 108 -7.27 -5.37 -47.57
N GLU A 109 -6.95 -4.13 -47.18
CA GLU A 109 -6.22 -3.81 -45.95
C GLU A 109 -6.99 -4.26 -44.71
N GLU A 110 -8.29 -3.95 -44.61
CA GLU A 110 -9.15 -4.38 -43.53
C GLU A 110 -9.19 -5.91 -43.38
N LYS A 111 -9.35 -6.64 -44.50
CA LYS A 111 -9.32 -8.12 -44.48
C LYS A 111 -7.98 -8.67 -44.01
N ARG A 112 -6.88 -8.05 -44.45
CA ARG A 112 -5.53 -8.44 -44.05
C ARG A 112 -5.31 -8.17 -42.57
N GLU A 113 -5.72 -7.02 -42.06
CA GLU A 113 -5.62 -6.67 -40.65
C GLU A 113 -6.50 -7.55 -39.77
N ALA A 114 -7.74 -7.83 -40.19
CA ALA A 114 -8.64 -8.74 -39.50
C ALA A 114 -8.02 -10.13 -39.35
N PHE A 115 -7.43 -10.68 -40.42
CA PHE A 115 -6.75 -11.97 -40.39
C PHE A 115 -5.54 -11.97 -39.44
N ILE A 116 -4.71 -10.92 -39.49
CA ILE A 116 -3.56 -10.78 -38.58
C ILE A 116 -4.02 -10.67 -37.13
N ASN A 117 -5.07 -9.91 -36.85
CA ASN A 117 -5.60 -9.71 -35.51
C ASN A 117 -6.23 -11.00 -34.96
N GLU A 118 -6.93 -11.77 -35.79
CA GLU A 118 -7.44 -13.10 -35.42
C GLU A 118 -6.30 -14.06 -35.05
N LEU A 119 -5.22 -14.07 -35.84
CA LEU A 119 -4.05 -14.90 -35.56
C LEU A 119 -3.35 -14.47 -34.25
N ARG A 120 -3.21 -13.16 -34.02
CA ARG A 120 -2.66 -12.60 -32.76
C ARG A 120 -3.53 -12.97 -31.57
N ALA A 121 -4.85 -12.91 -31.69
CA ALA A 121 -5.78 -13.30 -30.63
C ALA A 121 -5.62 -14.79 -30.29
N ARG A 122 -5.60 -15.69 -31.28
CA ARG A 122 -5.37 -17.12 -31.07
C ARG A 122 -4.03 -17.42 -30.40
N LEU A 123 -2.97 -16.71 -30.79
CA LEU A 123 -1.66 -16.85 -30.15
C LEU A 123 -1.69 -16.37 -28.69
N LYS A 124 -2.36 -15.25 -28.43
CA LYS A 124 -2.52 -14.72 -27.07
C LYS A 124 -3.27 -15.71 -26.18
N ASP A 125 -4.40 -16.25 -26.63
CA ASP A 125 -5.18 -17.24 -25.88
C ASP A 125 -4.36 -18.50 -25.59
N HIS A 126 -3.55 -18.94 -26.55
CA HIS A 126 -2.67 -20.08 -26.35
C HIS A 126 -1.61 -19.81 -25.27
N LEU A 127 -0.96 -18.64 -25.31
CA LEU A 127 0.02 -18.23 -24.29
C LEU A 127 -0.62 -18.14 -22.89
N GLU A 128 -1.83 -17.57 -22.79
CA GLU A 128 -2.57 -17.52 -21.53
C GLU A 128 -2.90 -18.94 -21.02
N GLY A 129 -3.27 -19.87 -21.91
CA GLY A 129 -3.49 -21.28 -21.56
C GLY A 129 -2.23 -22.00 -21.06
N VAL A 130 -1.08 -21.76 -21.69
CA VAL A 130 0.23 -22.28 -21.26
C VAL A 130 0.59 -21.72 -19.87
N GLU A 131 0.43 -20.42 -19.67
CA GLU A 131 0.76 -19.76 -18.41
C GLU A 131 -0.13 -20.24 -17.26
N LYS A 132 -1.43 -20.42 -17.51
CA LYS A 132 -2.34 -21.01 -16.53
C LYS A 132 -1.93 -22.43 -16.14
N THR A 133 -1.50 -23.23 -17.11
CA THR A 133 -1.00 -24.60 -16.86
C THR A 133 0.28 -24.57 -16.03
N ARG A 134 1.23 -23.67 -16.36
CA ARG A 134 2.47 -23.46 -15.61
C ARG A 134 2.18 -23.11 -14.15
N LEU A 135 1.32 -22.12 -13.92
CA LEU A 135 0.96 -21.67 -12.57
C LEU A 135 0.28 -22.78 -11.75
N THR A 136 -0.60 -23.56 -12.40
CA THR A 136 -1.27 -24.69 -11.74
C THR A 136 -0.27 -25.77 -11.31
N LEU A 137 0.70 -26.10 -12.16
CA LEU A 137 1.75 -27.06 -11.82
C LEU A 137 2.66 -26.56 -10.71
N GLU A 138 3.01 -25.27 -10.73
CA GLU A 138 3.81 -24.62 -9.68
C GLU A 138 3.09 -24.66 -8.33
N GLN A 139 1.79 -24.35 -8.32
CA GLN A 139 0.95 -24.42 -7.13
C GLN A 139 0.85 -25.86 -6.59
N GLN A 140 0.57 -26.85 -7.43
CA GLN A 140 0.52 -28.27 -7.02
C GLN A 140 1.86 -28.71 -6.42
N THR A 141 2.97 -28.30 -7.03
CA THR A 141 4.32 -28.60 -6.54
C THR A 141 4.55 -27.99 -5.15
N ALA A 142 4.19 -26.71 -4.96
CA ALA A 142 4.31 -26.03 -3.68
C ALA A 142 3.43 -26.68 -2.58
N GLU A 143 2.21 -27.09 -2.93
CA GLU A 143 1.31 -27.81 -2.02
C GLU A 143 1.90 -29.16 -1.58
N VAL A 144 2.52 -29.91 -2.51
CA VAL A 144 3.22 -31.17 -2.18
C VAL A 144 4.41 -30.91 -1.25
N TYR A 145 5.24 -29.90 -1.53
CA TYR A 145 6.35 -29.54 -0.66
C TYR A 145 5.89 -29.20 0.75
N LYS A 146 4.87 -28.34 0.87
CA LYS A 146 4.30 -27.97 2.17
C LYS A 146 3.73 -29.18 2.92
N ALA A 147 3.01 -30.07 2.22
CA ALA A 147 2.46 -31.27 2.84
C ALA A 147 3.56 -32.23 3.36
N ILE A 148 4.71 -32.30 2.68
CA ILE A 148 5.87 -33.07 3.15
C ILE A 148 6.48 -32.40 4.38
N GLU A 149 6.67 -31.08 4.34
CA GLU A 149 7.20 -30.29 5.46
C GLU A 149 6.32 -30.46 6.71
N ASP A 150 5.01 -30.23 6.60
CA ASP A 150 4.06 -30.37 7.70
C ASP A 150 4.09 -31.77 8.33
N LYS A 151 4.23 -32.83 7.50
CA LYS A 151 4.37 -34.21 7.98
C LYS A 151 5.68 -34.42 8.73
N MET A 152 6.79 -33.91 8.22
CA MET A 152 8.11 -34.03 8.86
C MET A 152 8.14 -33.29 10.20
N THR A 153 7.58 -32.08 10.25
CA THR A 153 7.47 -31.26 11.46
C THR A 153 6.58 -31.95 12.48
N THR A 154 5.37 -32.40 12.08
CA THR A 154 4.47 -33.15 12.99
C THR A 154 5.12 -34.43 13.52
N ALA A 155 5.89 -35.14 12.69
CA ALA A 155 6.61 -36.34 13.11
C ALA A 155 7.79 -36.02 14.05
N ALA A 156 8.45 -34.87 13.88
CA ALA A 156 9.46 -34.39 14.81
C ALA A 156 8.83 -34.03 16.16
N ASP A 157 7.77 -33.21 16.17
CA ASP A 157 7.06 -32.79 17.38
C ASP A 157 6.55 -34.00 18.19
N LYS A 158 6.00 -35.01 17.51
CA LYS A 158 5.56 -36.26 18.17
C LYS A 158 6.70 -37.04 18.79
N ARG A 159 7.88 -37.07 18.14
CA ARG A 159 9.07 -37.73 18.68
C ARG A 159 9.58 -36.97 19.91
N ASP A 160 9.68 -35.65 19.81
CA ASP A 160 10.18 -34.79 20.89
C ASP A 160 9.26 -34.83 22.11
N GLU A 161 7.93 -34.78 21.90
CA GLU A 161 6.96 -34.93 22.99
C GLU A 161 7.00 -36.33 23.64
N ASN A 162 7.27 -37.39 22.86
CA ASN A 162 7.45 -38.72 23.43
C ASN A 162 8.72 -38.81 24.29
N ILE A 163 9.85 -38.29 23.78
CA ILE A 163 11.12 -38.25 24.51
C ILE A 163 10.97 -37.41 25.78
N LYS A 164 10.34 -36.24 25.69
CA LYS A 164 10.08 -35.36 26.82
C LYS A 164 9.28 -36.06 27.92
N LYS A 165 8.20 -36.78 27.57
CA LYS A 165 7.43 -37.58 28.53
C LYS A 165 8.26 -38.68 29.20
N MET A 166 9.17 -39.32 28.45
CA MET A 166 10.07 -40.33 29.01
C MET A 166 11.06 -39.71 29.99
N LEU A 167 11.66 -38.58 29.63
CA LEU A 167 12.61 -37.84 30.48
C LEU A 167 11.93 -37.31 31.75
N GLU A 168 10.68 -36.84 31.66
CA GLU A 168 9.92 -36.36 32.80
C GLU A 168 9.64 -37.47 33.80
N ARG A 169 9.22 -38.66 33.35
CA ARG A 169 9.05 -39.84 34.20
C ARG A 169 10.34 -40.28 34.89
N LEU A 170 11.47 -40.21 34.18
CA LEU A 170 12.78 -40.51 34.78
C LEU A 170 13.15 -39.48 35.84
N ARG A 171 12.89 -38.20 35.59
CA ARG A 171 13.13 -37.10 36.54
C ARG A 171 12.28 -37.24 37.80
N GLU A 172 10.99 -37.56 37.66
CA GLU A 172 10.09 -37.85 38.78
C GLU A 172 10.59 -39.03 39.62
N HIS A 173 11.05 -40.10 38.97
CA HIS A 173 11.60 -41.26 39.66
C HIS A 173 12.88 -40.90 40.43
N GLU A 174 13.81 -40.15 39.82
CA GLU A 174 15.00 -39.66 40.51
C GLU A 174 14.66 -38.78 41.72
N GLU A 175 13.65 -37.92 41.60
CA GLU A 175 13.17 -37.08 42.70
C GLU A 175 12.59 -37.93 43.83
N GLN A 176 11.79 -38.93 43.52
CA GLN A 176 11.25 -39.86 44.51
C GLN A 176 12.38 -40.64 45.22
N VAL A 177 13.38 -41.13 44.47
CA VAL A 177 14.57 -41.78 45.05
C VAL A 177 15.31 -40.82 45.98
N ARG A 178 15.51 -39.55 45.58
CA ARG A 178 16.15 -38.53 46.41
C ARG A 178 15.36 -38.30 47.69
N LYS A 179 14.03 -38.18 47.62
CA LYS A 179 13.15 -38.00 48.77
C LYS A 179 13.23 -39.17 49.75
N VAL A 180 13.21 -40.41 49.26
CA VAL A 180 13.37 -41.61 50.10
C VAL A 180 14.74 -41.65 50.76
N ARG A 181 15.82 -41.34 50.03
CA ARG A 181 17.18 -41.27 50.59
C ARG A 181 17.30 -40.22 51.69
N ALA A 182 16.79 -39.01 51.45
CA ALA A 182 16.78 -37.94 52.43
C ALA A 182 15.98 -38.32 53.68
N GLY A 183 14.77 -38.86 53.52
CA GLY A 183 13.96 -39.31 54.66
C GLY A 183 14.59 -40.45 55.46
N ASN A 184 15.28 -41.38 54.80
CA ASN A 184 16.05 -42.42 55.49
C ASN A 184 17.27 -41.85 56.23
N GLN A 185 17.96 -40.88 55.64
CA GLN A 185 19.09 -40.20 56.27
C GLN A 185 18.67 -39.43 57.52
N GLU A 186 17.55 -38.71 57.48
CA GLU A 186 16.97 -38.02 58.65
C GLU A 186 16.61 -39.01 59.77
N ARG A 187 15.96 -40.14 59.44
CA ARG A 187 15.66 -41.19 60.43
C ARG A 187 16.92 -41.78 61.05
N PHE A 188 17.96 -41.99 60.25
CA PHE A 188 19.25 -42.49 60.75
C PHE A 188 19.90 -41.48 61.72
N GLN A 189 19.92 -40.18 61.36
CA GLN A 189 20.44 -39.12 62.22
C GLN A 189 19.65 -38.99 63.53
N GLN A 190 18.33 -39.14 63.49
CA GLN A 190 17.48 -39.16 64.69
C GLN A 190 17.82 -40.34 65.61
N LEU A 191 17.99 -41.54 65.05
CA LEU A 191 18.38 -42.73 65.82
C LEU A 191 19.78 -42.57 66.41
N GLU A 192 20.74 -42.05 65.64
CA GLU A 192 22.10 -41.79 66.10
C GLU A 192 22.10 -40.79 67.27
N SER A 193 21.38 -39.68 67.13
CA SER A 193 21.21 -38.68 68.19
C SER A 193 20.57 -39.27 69.44
N ALA A 194 19.53 -40.09 69.29
CA ALA A 194 18.86 -40.75 70.42
C ALA A 194 19.79 -41.75 71.13
N ILE A 195 20.61 -42.50 70.40
CA ILE A 195 21.61 -43.40 70.99
C ILE A 195 22.67 -42.61 71.75
N GLN A 196 23.20 -41.53 71.15
CA GLN A 196 24.18 -40.65 71.80
C GLN A 196 23.61 -40.04 73.08
N GLU A 197 22.37 -39.55 73.06
CA GLU A 197 21.70 -39.01 74.23
C GLU A 197 21.54 -40.07 75.34
N LYS A 198 21.15 -41.30 74.99
CA LYS A 198 21.06 -42.40 75.96
C LYS A 198 22.41 -42.76 76.57
N LEU A 199 23.48 -42.77 75.78
CA LEU A 199 24.84 -42.98 76.27
C LEU A 199 25.29 -41.86 77.21
N GLN A 200 24.99 -40.61 76.87
CA GLN A 200 25.29 -39.45 77.72
C GLN A 200 24.52 -39.53 79.05
N GLN A 201 23.22 -39.80 79.00
CA GLN A 201 22.40 -39.99 80.20
C GLN A 201 22.94 -41.12 81.10
N ALA A 202 23.41 -42.23 80.51
CA ALA A 202 24.03 -43.33 81.25
C ALA A 202 25.37 -42.93 81.89
N ALA A 203 26.21 -42.17 81.17
CA ALA A 203 27.47 -41.63 81.68
C ALA A 203 27.24 -40.66 82.84
N ASP A 204 26.28 -39.74 82.71
CA ASP A 204 25.92 -38.77 83.74
C ASP A 204 25.38 -39.46 85.00
N ARG A 205 24.51 -40.48 84.84
CA ARG A 205 24.04 -41.30 85.96
C ARG A 205 25.19 -42.00 86.69
N ARG A 206 26.16 -42.53 85.94
CA ARG A 206 27.35 -43.16 86.54
C ARG A 206 28.17 -42.14 87.33
N LEU A 207 28.38 -40.95 86.79
CA LEU A 207 29.09 -39.87 87.48
C LEU A 207 28.36 -39.41 88.75
N LEU A 208 27.03 -39.29 88.69
CA LEU A 208 26.20 -38.95 89.86
C LEU A 208 26.31 -40.00 90.95
N LEU A 209 26.20 -41.29 90.60
CA LEU A 209 26.36 -42.38 91.56
C LEU A 209 27.76 -42.40 92.18
N GLU A 210 28.81 -42.18 91.38
CA GLU A 210 30.19 -42.09 91.86
C GLU A 210 30.39 -40.88 92.78
N ALA A 211 29.82 -39.73 92.45
CA ALA A 211 29.85 -38.53 93.28
C ALA A 211 29.13 -38.75 94.61
N GLU A 212 27.93 -39.35 94.59
CA GLU A 212 27.15 -39.68 95.79
C GLU A 212 27.91 -40.68 96.68
N GLN A 213 28.58 -41.69 96.10
CA GLN A 213 29.44 -42.61 96.85
C GLN A 213 30.65 -41.89 97.47
N LYS A 214 31.33 -41.02 96.72
CA LYS A 214 32.44 -40.21 97.23
C LYS A 214 32.00 -39.29 98.38
N GLU A 215 30.81 -38.70 98.28
CA GLU A 215 30.25 -37.85 99.33
C GLU A 215 29.90 -38.65 100.59
N LYS A 216 29.29 -39.84 100.45
CA LYS A 216 29.05 -40.77 101.56
C LYS A 216 30.36 -41.13 102.29
N LEU A 217 31.42 -41.42 101.54
CA LEU A 217 32.76 -41.68 102.11
C LEU A 217 33.34 -40.46 102.82
N ARG A 218 33.22 -39.26 102.24
CA ARG A 218 33.63 -37.99 102.89
C ARG A 218 32.89 -37.78 104.20
N ASN A 219 31.57 -37.94 104.22
CA ASN A 219 30.75 -37.79 105.41
C ASN A 219 31.10 -38.83 106.49
N HIS A 220 31.41 -40.06 106.10
CA HIS A 220 31.89 -41.08 107.05
C HIS A 220 33.25 -40.69 107.65
N ASN A 221 34.20 -40.21 106.83
CA ASN A 221 35.51 -39.74 107.29
C ASN A 221 35.39 -38.54 108.23
N ILE A 222 34.49 -37.59 107.96
CA ILE A 222 34.21 -36.45 108.84
C ILE A 222 33.72 -36.95 110.20
N LYS A 223 32.71 -37.83 110.21
CA LYS A 223 32.20 -38.43 111.47
C LYS A 223 33.28 -39.17 112.25
N LEU A 224 34.16 -39.91 111.57
CA LEU A 224 35.31 -40.57 112.21
C LEU A 224 36.29 -39.55 112.81
N ALA A 225 36.55 -38.44 112.12
CA ALA A 225 37.40 -37.36 112.64
C ALA A 225 36.79 -36.68 113.86
N GLU A 226 35.49 -36.41 113.84
CA GLU A 226 34.74 -35.87 115.00
C GLU A 226 34.80 -36.82 116.20
N VAL A 227 34.58 -38.12 115.99
CA VAL A 227 34.70 -39.14 117.05
C VAL A 227 36.13 -39.22 117.60
N ARG A 228 37.15 -39.17 116.74
CA ARG A 228 38.57 -39.13 117.16
C ARG A 228 38.87 -37.88 117.98
N SER A 229 38.41 -36.71 117.53
CA SER A 229 38.58 -35.44 118.25
C SER A 229 37.89 -35.46 119.61
N ALA A 230 36.67 -36.01 119.70
CA ALA A 230 35.98 -36.20 120.96
C ALA A 230 36.70 -37.19 121.88
N ALA A 231 37.28 -38.25 121.33
CA ALA A 231 38.10 -39.20 122.09
C ALA A 231 39.39 -38.57 122.60
N THR A 232 40.11 -37.79 121.77
CA THR A 232 41.32 -37.06 122.21
C THR A 232 40.97 -36.02 123.27
N ALA A 233 39.88 -35.27 123.11
CA ALA A 233 39.41 -34.31 124.12
C ALA A 233 39.10 -34.99 125.46
N LYS A 234 38.47 -36.18 125.44
CA LYS A 234 38.24 -36.98 126.66
C LYS A 234 39.55 -37.47 127.28
N VAL A 235 40.51 -37.91 126.48
CA VAL A 235 41.83 -38.32 126.97
C VAL A 235 42.55 -37.12 127.60
N GLU A 236 42.54 -35.96 126.95
CA GLU A 236 43.11 -34.72 127.49
C GLU A 236 42.42 -34.28 128.79
N GLU A 237 41.10 -34.41 128.88
CA GLU A 237 40.34 -34.15 130.11
C GLU A 237 40.78 -35.09 131.23
N ILE A 238 40.89 -36.39 130.97
CA ILE A 238 41.38 -37.39 131.92
C ILE A 238 42.84 -37.09 132.33
N THR A 239 43.71 -36.71 131.38
CA THR A 239 45.11 -36.36 131.65
C THR A 239 45.18 -35.13 132.55
N LYS A 240 44.40 -34.07 132.27
CA LYS A 240 44.31 -32.88 133.14
C LYS A 240 43.80 -33.23 134.54
N ASP A 241 42.81 -34.13 134.64
CA ASP A 241 42.29 -34.63 135.91
C ASP A 241 43.34 -35.41 136.72
N ILE A 242 44.21 -36.17 136.03
CA ILE A 242 45.34 -36.88 136.65
C ILE A 242 46.44 -35.89 137.06
N GLU A 243 46.80 -34.94 136.21
CA GLU A 243 47.81 -33.91 136.49
C GLU A 243 47.40 -33.02 137.67
N THR A 244 46.13 -32.61 137.75
CA THR A 244 45.60 -31.86 138.90
C THR A 244 45.64 -32.68 140.19
N LYS A 245 45.31 -33.98 140.14
CA LYS A 245 45.45 -34.88 141.30
C LYS A 245 46.92 -35.03 141.72
N LEU A 246 47.84 -35.19 140.78
CA LEU A 246 49.28 -35.31 141.04
C LEU A 246 49.87 -34.03 141.61
N THR A 247 49.57 -32.86 141.03
CA THR A 247 50.02 -31.56 141.56
C THR A 247 49.44 -31.28 142.93
N THR A 248 48.18 -31.62 143.19
CA THR A 248 47.58 -31.52 144.54
C THR A 248 48.30 -32.44 145.52
N ALA A 249 48.64 -33.66 145.11
CA ALA A 249 49.41 -34.59 145.94
C ALA A 249 50.85 -34.09 146.20
N GLU A 250 51.52 -33.51 145.20
CA GLU A 250 52.84 -32.90 145.33
C GLU A 250 52.81 -31.70 146.27
N GLN A 251 51.87 -30.77 146.11
CA GLN A 251 51.70 -29.64 147.03
C GLN A 251 51.43 -30.09 148.46
N ASN A 252 50.64 -31.16 148.64
CA ASN A 252 50.39 -31.73 149.96
C ASN A 252 51.65 -32.37 150.56
N ARG A 253 52.44 -33.08 149.75
CA ARG A 253 53.71 -33.67 150.16
C ARG A 253 54.77 -32.60 150.46
N GLU A 254 54.81 -31.53 149.69
CA GLU A 254 55.69 -30.37 149.89
C GLU A 254 55.30 -29.60 151.17
N LYS A 255 54.00 -29.40 151.44
CA LYS A 255 53.52 -28.91 152.74
C LYS A 255 53.93 -29.83 153.88
N GLU A 256 53.94 -31.15 153.68
CA GLU A 256 54.34 -32.11 154.72
C GLU A 256 55.86 -32.08 154.96
N ILE A 257 56.66 -31.96 153.90
CA ILE A 257 58.11 -31.77 153.98
C ILE A 257 58.43 -30.43 154.62
N GLN A 258 57.71 -29.35 154.27
CA GLN A 258 57.87 -28.03 154.88
C GLN A 258 57.53 -28.07 156.37
N LYS A 259 56.47 -28.77 156.77
CA LYS A 259 56.17 -29.04 158.19
C LYS A 259 57.31 -29.79 158.88
N LYS A 260 57.91 -30.79 158.23
CA LYS A 260 59.06 -31.54 158.77
C LYS A 260 60.34 -30.67 158.83
N LEU A 261 60.60 -29.82 157.84
CA LEU A 261 61.69 -28.85 157.84
C LEU A 261 61.50 -27.77 158.91
N ASP A 262 60.27 -27.29 159.11
CA ASP A 262 59.93 -26.32 160.15
C ASP A 262 60.01 -26.97 161.54
N PHE A 263 59.67 -28.26 161.66
CA PHE A 263 59.90 -29.05 162.87
C PHE A 263 61.40 -29.21 163.17
N VAL A 264 62.22 -29.54 162.16
CA VAL A 264 63.68 -29.60 162.28
C VAL A 264 64.28 -28.22 162.61
N LYS A 265 63.81 -27.14 161.98
CA LYS A 265 64.23 -25.76 162.31
C LYS A 265 63.82 -25.35 163.73
N LYS A 266 62.64 -25.77 164.22
CA LYS A 266 62.20 -25.56 165.61
C LYS A 266 63.01 -26.38 166.61
N GLU A 267 63.37 -27.62 166.29
CA GLU A 267 64.26 -28.47 167.11
C GLU A 267 65.69 -27.89 167.18
N VAL A 268 66.22 -27.36 166.06
CA VAL A 268 67.53 -26.70 165.99
C VAL A 268 67.55 -25.36 166.76
N CYS A 269 66.42 -24.63 166.84
CA CYS A 269 66.29 -23.43 167.68
C CYS A 269 66.00 -23.72 169.17
N ARG A 270 65.65 -24.95 169.57
CA ARG A 270 65.35 -25.32 170.96
C ARG A 270 66.48 -26.01 171.72
N ARG A 271 67.65 -26.19 171.08
CA ARG A 271 68.89 -26.69 171.72
C ARG A 271 70.08 -25.72 171.59
N ARG A 272 69.77 -24.42 171.64
CA ARG A 272 70.69 -23.37 172.09
C ARG A 272 69.97 -22.54 173.15
#